data_AF-A0A255QRU9-F1
#
_entry.id   AF-A0A255QRU9-F1
#
_cell.length_a   1.000
_cell.length_b   1.000
_cell.length_c   1.000
_cell.angle_alpha   90.00
_cell.angle_beta   90.00
_cell.angle_gamma   90.00
#
_symmetry.space_group_name_H-M   'P 1'
#
loop_
_entity.id
_entity.type
_entity.pdbx_description
1 polymer ?
#
loop_
_entity_poly.entity_id
_entity_poly.type
_entity_poly.pdbx_seq_one_letter_code
_entity_poly.pdbx_strand_id
1 'polypeptide(L)'
;MNQDPLDSLLRRADPASGHDDPLVDQTRLTWQHYRRRRSVKRRKVKAVFGGAAAMLVFAILAIYNVSESGTKLASHPSSGASNAIETPNVPVTTGPAVSIPPVDETAAQSNADKTQLKPLEQFCLFVDEAGAPASSRWVAACRQLAFHPTTMGRSAVNLVPQINDPTKRERAIELVLNAAGNQSQSVLTAWLDAPSIRYLAWDRLLRLKRIDEMPAMVPLARSDEERTLLCQVIARSEEPVAVRQLLELAQLPLWRKAVRHGVNELHAESVPVLIQFLRSNDREIKLAAAFVVASVPNRQVDNTLAELVLHGWHQQPAYIALLSRNTPNSRAFIARAATQPHLSPSLHSARVNFAAIEKSLQFWIDQTQGQKHETPETSHSLSPESIGTTVVRFVPTGISAGIVVPSRSAS
;
A
#
# COMPACT_ATOMS: atom_id res chain seq x y z
N MET A 1 -26.62 -34.53 -4.07
CA MET A 1 -26.07 -33.90 -2.85
C MET A 1 -24.60 -33.62 -3.11
N ASN A 2 -24.20 -32.34 -3.24
CA ASN A 2 -22.79 -31.99 -3.38
C ASN A 2 -22.09 -32.28 -2.05
N GLN A 3 -21.16 -33.24 -2.05
CA GLN A 3 -20.34 -33.50 -0.87
C GLN A 3 -19.48 -32.27 -0.59
N ASP A 4 -19.57 -31.74 0.63
CA ASP A 4 -18.76 -30.61 1.05
C ASP A 4 -17.27 -31.03 1.01
N PRO A 5 -16.39 -30.34 0.26
CA PRO A 5 -14.98 -30.67 0.19
C PRO A 5 -14.32 -30.76 1.57
N LEU A 6 -14.75 -29.96 2.55
CA LEU A 6 -14.24 -30.05 3.93
C LEU A 6 -14.60 -31.38 4.60
N ASP A 7 -15.78 -31.92 4.32
CA ASP A 7 -16.24 -33.21 4.86
C ASP A 7 -15.45 -34.39 4.26
N SER A 8 -15.07 -34.28 2.99
CA SER A 8 -14.22 -35.27 2.31
C SER A 8 -12.79 -35.29 2.85
N LEU A 9 -12.20 -34.11 3.11
CA LEU A 9 -10.87 -33.99 3.73
C LEU A 9 -10.85 -34.57 5.14
N LEU A 10 -11.92 -34.34 5.91
CA LEU A 10 -12.03 -34.84 7.28
C LEU A 10 -12.23 -36.35 7.37
N ARG A 11 -13.00 -36.97 6.46
CA ARG A 11 -13.12 -38.44 6.40
C ARG A 11 -11.81 -39.11 6.00
N ARG A 12 -11.00 -38.44 5.18
CA ARG A 12 -9.68 -38.94 4.77
C ARG A 12 -8.65 -38.88 5.89
N ALA A 13 -8.85 -37.99 6.87
CA ALA A 13 -7.96 -37.82 8.02
C ALA A 13 -8.41 -38.64 9.26
N ASP A 14 -9.53 -39.37 9.18
CA ASP A 14 -10.03 -40.20 10.27
C ASP A 14 -9.21 -41.50 10.37
N PRO A 15 -8.46 -41.74 11.47
CA PRO A 15 -7.70 -42.99 11.63
C PRO A 15 -8.60 -44.24 11.65
N ALA A 16 -9.91 -44.10 11.89
CA ALA A 16 -10.85 -45.21 11.81
C ALA A 16 -11.18 -45.64 10.37
N SER A 17 -10.81 -44.85 9.35
CA SER A 17 -11.03 -45.20 7.95
C SER A 17 -10.08 -46.30 7.43
N GLY A 18 -9.18 -46.81 8.29
CA GLY A 18 -8.24 -47.89 7.95
C GLY A 18 -7.27 -47.56 6.82
N HIS A 19 -7.13 -46.27 6.50
CA HIS A 19 -6.23 -45.77 5.47
C HIS A 19 -5.06 -45.07 6.15
N ASP A 20 -4.19 -45.88 6.77
CA ASP A 20 -2.90 -45.42 7.26
C ASP A 20 -2.07 -45.07 6.04
N ASP A 21 -2.03 -43.77 5.70
CA ASP A 21 -1.17 -43.29 4.62
C ASP A 21 0.29 -43.44 5.06
N PRO A 22 1.09 -44.33 4.43
CA PRO A 22 2.46 -44.60 4.85
C PRO A 22 3.35 -43.35 4.83
N LEU A 23 2.96 -42.31 4.07
CA LEU A 23 3.62 -41.01 4.08
C LEU A 23 3.43 -40.24 5.39
N VAL A 24 2.29 -40.39 6.06
CA VAL A 24 2.00 -39.73 7.35
C VAL A 24 2.86 -40.35 8.46
N ASP A 25 3.02 -41.68 8.47
CA ASP A 25 3.90 -42.33 9.44
C ASP A 25 5.39 -42.06 9.18
N GLN A 26 5.79 -42.01 7.90
CA GLN A 26 7.16 -41.66 7.54
C GLN A 26 7.49 -40.19 7.88
N THR A 27 6.54 -39.27 7.69
CA THR A 27 6.70 -37.86 8.12
C THR A 27 6.69 -37.72 9.65
N ARG A 28 5.91 -38.53 10.37
CA ARG A 28 5.90 -38.56 11.85
C ARG A 28 7.22 -39.06 12.42
N LEU A 29 7.78 -40.13 11.86
CA LEU A 29 9.09 -40.68 12.26
C LEU A 29 10.24 -39.71 11.96
N THR A 30 10.26 -39.11 10.77
CA THR A 30 11.27 -38.10 10.41
C THR A 30 11.18 -36.87 11.32
N TRP A 31 9.97 -36.43 11.70
CA TRP A 31 9.79 -35.34 12.66
C TRP A 31 10.28 -35.66 14.07
N GLN A 32 10.06 -36.89 14.56
CA GLN A 32 10.59 -37.32 15.86
C GLN A 32 12.13 -37.31 15.87
N HIS A 33 12.76 -37.73 14.77
CA HIS A 33 14.22 -37.64 14.61
C HIS A 33 14.73 -36.19 14.55
N TYR A 34 14.04 -35.31 13.82
CA TYR A 34 14.39 -33.88 13.77
C TYR A 34 14.22 -33.19 15.12
N ARG A 35 13.17 -33.52 15.88
CA ARG A 35 12.91 -32.96 17.22
C ARG A 35 14.00 -33.37 18.21
N ARG A 36 14.47 -34.63 18.18
CA ARG A 36 15.64 -35.09 18.96
C ARG A 36 16.93 -34.36 18.56
N ARG A 37 17.17 -34.10 17.27
CA ARG A 37 18.37 -33.34 16.82
C ARG A 37 18.32 -31.86 17.23
N ARG A 38 17.14 -31.23 17.23
CA ARG A 38 16.99 -29.80 17.57
C ARG A 38 17.20 -29.51 19.06
N SER A 39 16.82 -30.42 19.96
CA SER A 39 17.08 -30.26 21.40
C SER A 39 18.58 -30.30 21.70
N VAL A 40 19.33 -31.15 21.00
CA VAL A 40 20.81 -31.23 21.13
C VAL A 40 21.48 -29.98 20.57
N LYS A 41 21.06 -29.46 19.41
CA LYS A 41 21.62 -28.21 18.84
C LYS A 41 21.33 -26.99 19.71
N ARG A 42 20.13 -26.87 20.31
CA ARG A 42 19.80 -25.74 21.21
C ARG A 42 20.68 -25.72 22.47
N ARG A 43 21.11 -26.88 22.99
CA ARG A 43 22.06 -26.94 24.12
C ARG A 43 23.45 -26.46 23.70
N LYS A 44 23.93 -26.84 22.50
CA LYS A 44 25.23 -26.39 21.97
C LYS A 44 25.26 -24.88 21.67
N VAL A 45 24.20 -24.34 21.05
CA VAL A 45 24.11 -22.91 20.73
C VAL A 45 24.07 -22.05 21.99
N LYS A 46 23.32 -22.45 23.03
CA LYS A 46 23.31 -21.73 24.31
C LYS A 46 24.68 -21.71 25.00
N ALA A 47 25.47 -22.78 24.88
CA ALA A 47 26.83 -22.82 25.43
C ALA A 47 27.79 -21.86 24.69
N VAL A 48 27.70 -21.80 23.35
CA VAL A 48 28.56 -20.90 22.54
C VAL A 48 28.20 -19.43 22.77
N PHE A 49 26.92 -19.07 22.79
CA PHE A 49 26.50 -17.69 23.05
C PHE A 49 26.80 -17.24 24.50
N GLY A 50 26.70 -18.15 25.48
CA GLY A 50 27.12 -17.87 26.85
C GLY A 50 28.61 -17.55 26.96
N GLY A 51 29.46 -18.30 26.24
CA GLY A 51 30.92 -18.03 26.20
C GLY A 51 31.28 -16.70 25.53
N ALA A 52 30.63 -16.36 24.41
CA ALA A 52 30.87 -15.10 23.71
C ALA A 52 30.45 -13.87 24.54
N ALA A 53 29.34 -13.95 25.27
CA ALA A 53 28.90 -12.87 26.16
C ALA A 53 29.88 -12.66 27.32
N ALA A 54 30.40 -13.73 27.92
CA ALA A 54 31.40 -13.64 28.99
C ALA A 54 32.72 -13.01 28.51
N MET A 55 33.18 -13.38 27.30
CA MET A 55 34.37 -12.78 26.68
C MET A 55 34.21 -11.29 26.40
N LEU A 56 33.02 -10.86 25.97
CA LEU A 56 32.72 -9.45 25.71
C LEU A 56 32.73 -8.62 27.01
N VAL A 57 32.17 -9.16 28.09
CA VAL A 57 32.22 -8.52 29.42
C VAL A 57 33.67 -8.39 29.91
N PHE A 58 34.49 -9.43 29.72
CA PHE A 58 35.92 -9.36 30.07
C PHE A 58 36.69 -8.33 29.24
N ALA A 59 36.41 -8.22 27.94
CA ALA A 59 37.03 -7.20 27.09
C ALA A 59 36.65 -5.78 27.51
N ILE A 60 35.37 -5.54 27.87
CA ILE A 60 34.90 -4.25 28.36
C ILE A 60 35.59 -3.89 29.69
N LEU A 61 35.72 -4.84 30.61
CA LEU A 61 36.42 -4.63 31.89
C LEU A 61 37.92 -4.36 31.68
N ALA A 62 38.58 -5.02 30.73
CA ALA A 62 39.98 -4.78 30.40
C ALA A 62 40.21 -3.36 29.85
N ILE A 63 39.30 -2.87 29.00
CA ILE A 63 39.35 -1.49 28.48
C ILE A 63 39.15 -0.47 29.61
N TYR A 64 38.22 -0.75 30.53
CA TYR A 64 37.97 0.12 31.69
C TYR A 64 39.21 0.24 32.60
N ASN A 65 39.89 -0.86 32.89
CA ASN A 65 41.09 -0.86 33.73
C ASN A 65 42.27 -0.13 33.07
N VAL A 66 42.41 -0.19 31.74
CA VAL A 66 43.45 0.56 31.02
C VAL A 66 43.14 2.07 30.98
N SER A 67 41.86 2.44 30.93
CA SER A 67 41.43 3.84 30.98
C SER A 67 41.74 4.52 32.32
N GLU A 68 41.75 3.76 33.42
CA GLU A 68 42.00 4.32 34.76
C GLU A 68 43.49 4.62 35.00
N SER A 69 44.40 4.02 34.22
CA SER A 69 45.85 4.19 34.39
C SER A 69 46.45 5.37 33.62
N GLY A 70 45.67 6.07 32.79
CA GLY A 70 46.19 6.98 31.76
C GLY A 70 45.63 8.40 31.78
N THR A 71 45.72 9.13 32.90
CA THR A 71 45.46 10.59 32.90
C THR A 71 46.54 11.37 33.64
N LYS A 72 47.68 11.59 32.97
CA LYS A 72 48.60 12.67 33.33
C LYS A 72 49.23 13.30 32.09
N LEU A 73 49.05 14.62 31.98
CA LEU A 73 49.64 15.61 31.04
C LEU A 73 49.14 15.50 29.58
N ALA A 74 48.88 16.58 28.83
CA ALA A 74 49.35 17.96 28.91
C ALA A 74 48.34 18.97 28.33
N SER A 75 48.54 20.22 28.71
CA SER A 75 47.78 21.43 28.40
C SER A 75 48.24 22.18 27.14
N HIS A 76 47.30 22.94 26.54
CA HIS A 76 47.44 24.17 25.71
C HIS A 76 47.93 24.07 24.23
N PRO A 77 47.76 25.12 23.38
CA PRO A 77 46.61 26.05 23.18
C PRO A 77 46.27 26.43 21.70
N SER A 78 45.17 27.18 21.54
CA SER A 78 44.71 28.15 20.51
C SER A 78 45.37 28.35 19.13
N SER A 79 44.51 28.51 18.09
CA SER A 79 44.51 29.52 17.00
C SER A 79 43.39 29.10 16.01
N GLY A 80 42.43 29.89 15.51
CA GLY A 80 42.44 31.29 15.07
C GLY A 80 42.54 31.32 13.53
N ALA A 81 41.43 31.53 12.80
CA ALA A 81 41.39 32.16 11.46
C ALA A 81 39.96 32.24 10.89
N SER A 82 39.50 33.48 10.65
CA SER A 82 38.37 33.86 9.79
C SER A 82 38.85 33.96 8.34
N ASN A 83 38.00 33.64 7.36
CA ASN A 83 38.20 34.07 5.96
C ASN A 83 36.88 34.56 5.36
N ALA A 84 36.83 35.87 5.11
CA ALA A 84 35.87 36.54 4.25
C ALA A 84 36.38 36.49 2.80
N ILE A 85 35.49 36.25 1.83
CA ILE A 85 35.81 36.23 0.41
C ILE A 85 35.11 37.42 -0.26
N GLU A 86 35.94 38.29 -0.85
CA GLU A 86 35.61 39.44 -1.67
C GLU A 86 35.03 39.03 -3.03
N THR A 87 34.04 39.78 -3.52
CA THR A 87 33.54 39.72 -4.90
C THR A 87 34.03 40.93 -5.71
N PRO A 88 34.51 40.76 -6.95
CA PRO A 88 35.03 41.86 -7.76
C PRO A 88 33.96 42.56 -8.61
N ASN A 89 34.06 43.89 -8.63
CA ASN A 89 33.33 44.83 -9.49
C ASN A 89 33.71 44.66 -10.97
N VAL A 90 32.71 44.73 -11.86
CA VAL A 90 32.89 44.85 -13.32
C VAL A 90 32.39 46.23 -13.79
N PRO A 91 33.15 46.95 -14.63
CA PRO A 91 32.79 48.30 -15.09
C PRO A 91 31.79 48.29 -16.26
N VAL A 92 30.91 49.31 -16.23
CA VAL A 92 29.92 49.65 -17.26
C VAL A 92 30.60 50.44 -18.38
N THR A 93 30.47 49.98 -19.62
CA THR A 93 30.92 50.69 -20.83
C THR A 93 29.71 51.27 -21.56
N THR A 94 29.61 52.59 -21.58
CA THR A 94 28.68 53.39 -22.39
C THR A 94 29.21 53.55 -23.82
N GLY A 95 28.39 53.23 -24.82
CA GLY A 95 28.64 53.45 -26.25
C GLY A 95 27.49 54.22 -26.93
N PRO A 96 27.75 54.89 -28.07
CA PRO A 96 27.08 56.13 -28.44
C PRO A 96 25.77 55.98 -29.24
N ALA A 97 24.97 57.03 -29.13
CA ALA A 97 23.69 57.26 -29.79
C ALA A 97 23.82 57.29 -31.32
N VAL A 98 22.98 56.52 -32.00
CA VAL A 98 22.75 56.58 -33.45
C VAL A 98 21.35 57.16 -33.67
N SER A 99 21.30 58.36 -34.26
CA SER A 99 20.08 58.99 -34.77
C SER A 99 19.52 58.20 -35.95
N ILE A 100 18.25 57.82 -35.87
CA ILE A 100 17.46 57.26 -36.97
C ILE A 100 16.39 58.31 -37.36
N PRO A 101 16.19 58.61 -38.65
CA PRO A 101 15.21 59.60 -39.12
C PRO A 101 13.75 59.14 -38.97
N PRO A 102 12.78 60.07 -38.97
CA PRO A 102 11.36 59.78 -38.77
C PRO A 102 10.77 59.11 -40.00
N VAL A 103 10.11 57.96 -39.79
CA VAL A 103 9.31 57.28 -40.80
C VAL A 103 7.84 57.59 -40.53
N ASP A 104 7.16 58.02 -41.58
CA ASP A 104 5.77 58.46 -41.60
C ASP A 104 4.80 57.49 -40.92
N GLU A 105 4.10 58.07 -39.96
CA GLU A 105 3.06 57.47 -39.14
C GLU A 105 1.71 57.73 -39.84
N THR A 106 1.29 56.86 -40.76
CA THR A 106 -0.09 56.86 -41.27
C THR A 106 -0.46 55.49 -41.86
N ALA A 107 -0.73 54.52 -40.98
CA ALA A 107 -1.51 53.34 -41.34
C ALA A 107 -2.14 52.68 -40.11
N ALA A 108 -3.45 52.94 -39.94
CA ALA A 108 -4.42 52.03 -39.35
C ALA A 108 -4.09 51.39 -37.98
N GLN A 109 -4.20 52.18 -36.91
CA GLN A 109 -4.65 51.66 -35.62
C GLN A 109 -6.13 51.26 -35.71
N SER A 110 -6.37 50.10 -36.33
CA SER A 110 -7.52 49.28 -35.99
C SER A 110 -7.36 48.85 -34.54
N ASN A 111 -7.96 49.60 -33.63
CA ASN A 111 -8.23 49.20 -32.25
C ASN A 111 -9.13 47.96 -32.27
N ALA A 112 -8.56 46.82 -32.64
CA ALA A 112 -9.13 45.52 -32.35
C ALA A 112 -9.04 45.38 -30.84
N ASP A 113 -10.19 45.58 -30.22
CA ASP A 113 -10.53 45.26 -28.84
C ASP A 113 -10.06 43.82 -28.55
N LYS A 114 -8.77 43.67 -28.19
CA LYS A 114 -8.19 42.40 -27.78
C LYS A 114 -8.72 42.17 -26.37
N THR A 115 -9.95 41.69 -26.29
CA THR A 115 -10.52 41.14 -25.07
C THR A 115 -9.53 40.10 -24.58
N GLN A 116 -8.71 40.46 -23.58
CA GLN A 116 -7.73 39.55 -23.02
C GLN A 116 -8.52 38.41 -22.39
N LEU A 117 -8.61 37.29 -23.10
CA LEU A 117 -9.24 36.07 -22.60
C LEU A 117 -8.63 35.77 -21.23
N LYS A 118 -9.47 35.37 -20.28
CA LYS A 118 -8.98 35.04 -18.94
C LYS A 118 -7.95 33.91 -19.07
N PRO A 119 -6.89 33.86 -18.23
CA PRO A 119 -5.87 32.83 -18.33
C PRO A 119 -6.41 31.38 -18.36
N LEU A 120 -7.53 31.14 -17.67
CA LEU A 120 -8.23 29.85 -17.68
C LEU A 120 -8.84 29.51 -19.06
N GLU A 121 -9.43 30.48 -19.74
CA GLU A 121 -10.03 30.28 -21.07
C GLU A 121 -8.95 30.00 -22.10
N GLN A 122 -7.83 30.73 -22.04
CA GLN A 122 -6.66 30.49 -22.89
C GLN A 122 -6.10 29.08 -22.69
N PHE A 123 -5.98 28.63 -21.43
CA PHE A 123 -5.50 27.28 -21.13
C PHE A 123 -6.49 26.20 -21.58
N CYS A 124 -7.79 26.41 -21.43
CA CYS A 124 -8.81 25.49 -21.95
C CYS A 124 -8.73 25.35 -23.49
N LEU A 125 -8.57 26.46 -24.21
CA LEU A 125 -8.38 26.43 -25.67
C LEU A 125 -7.12 25.68 -26.06
N PHE A 126 -6.01 25.90 -25.34
CA PHE A 126 -4.76 25.17 -25.54
C PHE A 126 -4.92 23.64 -25.37
N VAL A 127 -5.68 23.21 -24.36
CA VAL A 127 -5.99 21.78 -24.13
C VAL A 127 -6.83 21.20 -25.27
N ASP A 128 -7.77 21.97 -25.81
CA ASP A 128 -8.59 21.55 -26.96
C ASP A 128 -7.75 21.42 -28.24
N GLU A 129 -6.88 22.39 -28.51
CA GLU A 129 -5.97 22.43 -29.67
C GLU A 129 -4.90 21.32 -29.65
N ALA A 130 -4.50 20.87 -28.47
CA ALA A 130 -3.57 19.74 -28.31
C ALA A 130 -4.09 18.44 -28.98
N GLY A 131 -5.40 18.33 -29.20
CA GLY A 131 -5.99 17.18 -29.90
C GLY A 131 -5.98 15.89 -29.07
N ALA A 132 -6.08 14.74 -29.75
CA ALA A 132 -6.15 13.45 -29.09
C ALA A 132 -4.81 13.07 -28.41
N PRO A 133 -4.84 12.35 -27.26
CA PRO A 133 -3.62 11.81 -26.64
C PRO A 133 -2.77 11.03 -27.66
N ALA A 134 -1.46 11.19 -27.58
CA ALA A 134 -0.46 10.60 -28.50
C ALA A 134 -0.46 11.12 -29.95
N SER A 135 -1.33 12.06 -30.33
CA SER A 135 -1.23 12.72 -31.64
C SER A 135 0.04 13.58 -31.76
N SER A 136 0.48 13.89 -32.98
CA SER A 136 1.63 14.77 -33.20
C SER A 136 1.41 16.17 -32.59
N ARG A 137 0.17 16.67 -32.63
CA ARG A 137 -0.25 17.92 -31.98
C ARG A 137 -0.13 17.83 -30.46
N TRP A 138 -0.53 16.70 -29.87
CA TRP A 138 -0.41 16.47 -28.42
C TRP A 138 1.05 16.48 -27.97
N VAL A 139 1.93 15.77 -28.70
CA VAL A 139 3.37 15.76 -28.40
C VAL A 139 3.97 17.16 -28.54
N ALA A 140 3.56 17.92 -29.55
CA ALA A 140 3.98 19.31 -29.71
C ALA A 140 3.51 20.19 -28.55
N ALA A 141 2.25 20.05 -28.11
CA ALA A 141 1.70 20.78 -26.97
C ALA A 141 2.43 20.43 -25.66
N CYS A 142 2.72 19.14 -25.41
CA CYS A 142 3.53 18.73 -24.26
C CYS A 142 4.92 19.38 -24.27
N ARG A 143 5.59 19.40 -25.43
CA ARG A 143 6.90 20.05 -25.58
C ARG A 143 6.81 21.54 -25.34
N GLN A 144 5.80 22.22 -25.92
CA GLN A 144 5.57 23.63 -25.68
C GLN A 144 5.41 23.92 -24.18
N LEU A 145 4.58 23.16 -23.48
CA LEU A 145 4.36 23.34 -22.05
C LEU A 145 5.61 23.03 -21.21
N ALA A 146 6.46 22.11 -21.65
CA ALA A 146 7.73 21.76 -21.00
C ALA A 146 8.85 22.81 -21.23
N PHE A 147 8.91 23.44 -22.41
CA PHE A 147 9.96 24.39 -22.78
C PHE A 147 9.61 25.86 -22.49
N HIS A 148 8.34 26.19 -22.27
CA HIS A 148 7.95 27.55 -21.93
C HIS A 148 8.51 27.97 -20.55
N PRO A 149 8.70 29.30 -20.31
CA PRO A 149 9.21 29.79 -19.04
C PRO A 149 8.41 29.24 -17.87
N THR A 150 9.08 29.02 -16.74
CA THR A 150 8.54 28.40 -15.51
C THR A 150 7.19 28.97 -15.06
N THR A 151 6.86 30.19 -15.48
CA THR A 151 5.56 30.84 -15.30
C THR A 151 4.41 30.11 -15.97
N MET A 152 4.54 29.63 -17.21
CA MET A 152 3.44 28.95 -17.93
C MET A 152 3.16 27.57 -17.35
N GLY A 153 4.20 26.78 -17.07
CA GLY A 153 4.06 25.47 -16.43
C GLY A 153 3.42 25.57 -15.03
N ARG A 154 3.88 26.52 -14.20
CA ARG A 154 3.27 26.78 -12.88
C ARG A 154 1.83 27.28 -13.00
N SER A 155 1.55 28.13 -13.99
CA SER A 155 0.18 28.59 -14.25
C SER A 155 -0.72 27.44 -14.65
N ALA A 156 -0.28 26.54 -15.53
CA ALA A 156 -1.04 25.36 -15.93
C ALA A 156 -1.39 24.47 -14.72
N VAL A 157 -0.42 24.19 -13.85
CA VAL A 157 -0.64 23.43 -12.60
C VAL A 157 -1.73 24.08 -11.73
N ASN A 158 -1.75 25.42 -11.63
CA ASN A 158 -2.74 26.15 -10.85
C ASN A 158 -4.11 26.30 -11.54
N LEU A 159 -4.16 26.21 -12.88
CA LEU A 159 -5.38 26.37 -13.68
C LEU A 159 -6.17 25.06 -13.83
N VAL A 160 -5.50 23.90 -13.87
CA VAL A 160 -6.16 22.59 -14.00
C VAL A 160 -7.29 22.37 -12.98
N PRO A 161 -7.13 22.64 -11.66
CA PRO A 161 -8.21 22.48 -10.67
C PRO A 161 -9.45 23.35 -10.94
N GLN A 162 -9.32 24.43 -11.71
CA GLN A 162 -10.37 25.42 -11.97
C GLN A 162 -11.22 25.07 -13.21
N ILE A 163 -10.86 24.04 -13.98
CA ILE A 163 -11.61 23.62 -15.16
C ILE A 163 -12.92 22.93 -14.73
N ASN A 164 -14.07 23.47 -15.10
CA ASN A 164 -15.37 22.91 -14.69
C ASN A 164 -15.74 21.59 -15.39
N ASP A 165 -15.43 21.47 -16.67
CA ASP A 165 -15.70 20.28 -17.46
C ASP A 165 -14.79 19.11 -17.04
N PRO A 166 -15.34 17.99 -16.51
CA PRO A 166 -14.54 16.86 -16.01
C PRO A 166 -13.72 16.19 -17.11
N THR A 167 -14.25 16.08 -18.33
CA THR A 167 -13.53 15.43 -19.44
C THR A 167 -12.36 16.28 -19.91
N LYS A 168 -12.55 17.60 -20.01
CA LYS A 168 -11.48 18.54 -20.33
C LYS A 168 -10.44 18.60 -19.20
N ARG A 169 -10.88 18.56 -17.95
CA ARG A 169 -10.00 18.53 -16.77
C ARG A 169 -9.10 17.30 -16.78
N GLU A 170 -9.63 16.11 -17.06
CA GLU A 170 -8.82 14.89 -17.17
C GLU A 170 -7.80 14.98 -18.31
N ARG A 171 -8.19 15.49 -19.48
CA ARG A 171 -7.24 15.75 -20.58
C ARG A 171 -6.17 16.76 -20.18
N ALA A 172 -6.54 17.84 -19.49
CA ALA A 172 -5.58 18.83 -19.02
C ALA A 172 -4.58 18.24 -18.01
N ILE A 173 -5.05 17.35 -17.11
CA ILE A 173 -4.19 16.58 -16.20
C ILE A 173 -3.17 15.77 -17.00
N GLU A 174 -3.61 14.95 -17.96
CA GLU A 174 -2.69 14.13 -18.76
C GLU A 174 -1.69 14.97 -19.55
N LEU A 175 -2.11 16.11 -20.10
CA LEU A 175 -1.23 17.01 -20.84
C LEU A 175 -0.12 17.55 -19.93
N VAL A 176 -0.48 18.04 -18.75
CA VAL A 176 0.47 18.61 -17.77
C VAL A 176 1.40 17.53 -17.22
N LEU A 177 0.90 16.34 -16.91
CA LEU A 177 1.73 15.23 -16.41
C LEU A 177 2.74 14.75 -17.46
N ASN A 178 2.33 14.63 -18.72
CA ASN A 178 3.23 14.27 -19.82
C ASN A 178 4.30 15.34 -20.07
N ALA A 179 3.93 16.62 -19.96
CA ALA A 179 4.88 17.72 -20.08
C ALA A 179 5.87 17.78 -18.89
N ALA A 180 5.41 17.46 -17.68
CA ALA A 180 6.25 17.45 -16.48
C ALA A 180 7.31 16.33 -16.48
N GLY A 181 7.06 15.23 -17.20
CA GLY A 181 7.99 14.10 -17.28
C GLY A 181 8.37 13.55 -15.91
N ASN A 182 9.66 13.64 -15.55
CA ASN A 182 10.19 13.18 -14.27
C ASN A 182 9.65 13.98 -13.05
N GLN A 183 9.06 15.15 -13.26
CA GLN A 183 8.46 15.97 -12.20
C GLN A 183 6.97 15.68 -11.96
N SER A 184 6.38 14.72 -12.70
CA SER A 184 4.97 14.34 -12.58
C SER A 184 4.53 14.02 -11.15
N GLN A 185 5.37 13.33 -10.37
CA GLN A 185 5.07 13.04 -8.96
C GLN A 185 4.91 14.34 -8.14
N SER A 186 5.79 15.32 -8.32
CA SER A 186 5.72 16.59 -7.59
C SER A 186 4.45 17.39 -7.95
N VAL A 187 4.05 17.37 -9.23
CA VAL A 187 2.82 18.00 -9.70
C VAL A 187 1.60 17.34 -9.05
N LEU A 188 1.54 16.00 -9.06
CA LEU A 188 0.45 15.25 -8.46
C LEU A 188 0.37 15.49 -6.94
N THR A 189 1.51 15.52 -6.24
CA THR A 189 1.54 15.83 -4.81
C THR A 189 0.99 17.23 -4.53
N ALA A 190 1.32 18.24 -5.35
CA ALA A 190 0.76 19.58 -5.21
C ALA A 190 -0.77 19.59 -5.43
N TRP A 191 -1.28 18.77 -6.36
CA TRP A 191 -2.71 18.64 -6.62
C TRP A 191 -3.50 17.90 -5.55
N LEU A 192 -2.85 17.20 -4.62
CA LEU A 192 -3.54 16.64 -3.45
C LEU A 192 -4.17 17.73 -2.57
N ASP A 193 -3.67 18.97 -2.62
CA ASP A 193 -4.25 20.09 -1.88
C ASP A 193 -5.49 20.71 -2.56
N ALA A 194 -5.78 20.35 -3.82
CA ALA A 194 -6.91 20.87 -4.57
C ALA A 194 -8.11 19.88 -4.56
N PRO A 195 -9.20 20.15 -3.79
CA PRO A 195 -10.28 19.19 -3.61
C PRO A 195 -10.95 18.72 -4.90
N SER A 196 -11.03 19.58 -5.93
CA SER A 196 -11.69 19.29 -7.21
C SER A 196 -10.99 18.22 -8.05
N ILE A 197 -9.69 18.00 -7.82
CA ILE A 197 -8.87 17.01 -8.55
C ILE A 197 -8.15 16.03 -7.64
N ARG A 198 -8.26 16.19 -6.31
CA ARG A 198 -7.56 15.37 -5.33
C ARG A 198 -7.70 13.87 -5.59
N TYR A 199 -8.92 13.41 -5.88
CA TYR A 199 -9.18 11.99 -6.18
C TYR A 199 -8.39 11.50 -7.42
N LEU A 200 -8.36 12.28 -8.51
CA LEU A 200 -7.62 11.93 -9.72
C LEU A 200 -6.11 11.94 -9.44
N ALA A 201 -5.62 12.96 -8.72
CA ALA A 201 -4.21 13.04 -8.34
C ALA A 201 -3.79 11.85 -7.45
N TRP A 202 -4.64 11.46 -6.51
CA TRP A 202 -4.46 10.29 -5.65
C TRP A 202 -4.38 8.99 -6.45
N ASP A 203 -5.36 8.72 -7.32
CA ASP A 203 -5.38 7.51 -8.17
C ASP A 203 -4.13 7.42 -9.06
N ARG A 204 -3.74 8.53 -9.69
CA ARG A 204 -2.53 8.59 -10.52
C ARG A 204 -1.25 8.35 -9.72
N LEU A 205 -1.12 8.92 -8.53
CA LEU A 205 0.02 8.66 -7.65
C LEU A 205 0.11 7.18 -7.29
N LEU A 206 -1.01 6.55 -6.92
CA LEU A 206 -1.03 5.12 -6.59
C LEU A 206 -0.58 4.24 -7.77
N ARG A 207 -0.93 4.59 -9.01
CA ARG A 207 -0.50 3.84 -10.20
C ARG A 207 0.98 4.01 -10.53
N LEU A 208 1.57 5.14 -10.19
CA LEU A 208 2.98 5.43 -10.46
C LEU A 208 3.92 4.81 -9.41
N LYS A 209 3.43 4.64 -8.19
CA LYS A 209 4.22 4.14 -7.07
C LYS A 209 4.41 2.62 -7.15
N ARG A 210 5.63 2.19 -6.87
CA ARG A 210 5.93 0.79 -6.59
C ARG A 210 5.47 0.43 -5.18
N ILE A 211 5.34 -0.86 -4.91
CA ILE A 211 4.82 -1.36 -3.64
C ILE A 211 5.75 -0.99 -2.48
N ASP A 212 7.06 -1.05 -2.65
CA ASP A 212 8.06 -0.58 -1.68
C ASP A 212 7.96 0.92 -1.35
N GLU A 213 7.39 1.72 -2.26
CA GLU A 213 7.18 3.16 -2.08
C GLU A 213 5.80 3.54 -1.49
N MET A 214 4.87 2.58 -1.37
CA MET A 214 3.53 2.81 -0.81
C MET A 214 3.50 3.36 0.62
N PRO A 215 4.45 3.07 1.52
CA PRO A 215 4.48 3.67 2.86
C PRO A 215 4.54 5.20 2.84
N ALA A 216 5.14 5.80 1.80
CA ALA A 216 5.17 7.26 1.63
C ALA A 216 3.79 7.87 1.34
N MET A 217 2.82 7.07 0.88
CA MET A 217 1.45 7.51 0.61
C MET A 217 0.59 7.56 1.88
N VAL A 218 0.94 6.83 2.93
CA VAL A 218 0.19 6.75 4.19
C VAL A 218 -0.12 8.13 4.80
N PRO A 219 0.86 9.05 4.99
CA PRO A 219 0.55 10.37 5.56
C PRO A 219 -0.26 11.27 4.63
N LEU A 220 -0.37 10.92 3.34
CA LEU A 220 -1.07 11.73 2.35
C LEU A 220 -2.58 11.40 2.26
N ALA A 221 -3.02 10.26 2.80
CA ALA A 221 -4.41 9.82 2.78
C ALA A 221 -5.27 10.58 3.83
N ARG A 222 -6.18 11.44 3.35
CA ARG A 222 -7.09 12.25 4.17
C ARG A 222 -8.44 11.56 4.40
N SER A 223 -8.96 10.83 3.43
CA SER A 223 -10.30 10.19 3.51
C SER A 223 -10.24 8.68 3.71
N ASP A 224 -11.37 8.08 4.12
CA ASP A 224 -11.50 6.62 4.25
C ASP A 224 -11.41 5.91 2.88
N GLU A 225 -11.92 6.55 1.83
CA GLU A 225 -11.85 6.04 0.44
C GLU A 225 -10.40 5.98 -0.03
N GLU A 226 -9.60 7.03 0.22
CA GLU A 226 -8.18 7.07 -0.13
C GLU A 226 -7.38 5.98 0.59
N ARG A 227 -7.63 5.79 1.89
CA ARG A 227 -7.03 4.71 2.68
C ARG A 227 -7.41 3.35 2.11
N THR A 228 -8.68 3.16 1.76
CA THR A 228 -9.20 1.91 1.21
C THR A 228 -8.55 1.59 -0.13
N LEU A 229 -8.46 2.58 -1.04
CA LEU A 229 -7.79 2.41 -2.32
C LEU A 229 -6.31 2.04 -2.15
N LEU A 230 -5.59 2.69 -1.23
CA LEU A 230 -4.20 2.32 -0.93
C LEU A 230 -4.11 0.86 -0.44
N CYS A 231 -4.96 0.45 0.50
CA CYS A 231 -4.98 -0.93 0.99
C CYS A 231 -5.33 -1.94 -0.12
N GLN A 232 -6.21 -1.61 -1.06
CA GLN A 232 -6.54 -2.45 -2.21
C GLN A 232 -5.34 -2.59 -3.16
N VAL A 233 -4.65 -1.49 -3.47
CA VAL A 233 -3.45 -1.52 -4.33
C VAL A 233 -2.36 -2.37 -3.69
N ILE A 234 -2.13 -2.23 -2.38
CA ILE A 234 -1.18 -3.09 -1.65
C ILE A 234 -1.65 -4.55 -1.69
N ALA A 235 -2.93 -4.84 -1.41
CA ALA A 235 -3.44 -6.21 -1.37
C ALA A 235 -3.39 -6.95 -2.71
N ARG A 236 -3.52 -6.24 -3.84
CA ARG A 236 -3.38 -6.78 -5.21
C ARG A 236 -1.94 -7.08 -5.62
N SER A 237 -0.95 -6.73 -4.80
CA SER A 237 0.43 -7.09 -5.10
C SER A 237 0.73 -8.52 -4.67
N GLU A 238 1.39 -9.27 -5.55
CA GLU A 238 1.92 -10.60 -5.27
C GLU A 238 3.22 -10.54 -4.45
N GLU A 239 3.80 -9.35 -4.24
CA GLU A 239 5.05 -9.20 -3.52
C GLU A 239 4.89 -9.47 -2.02
N PRO A 240 5.81 -10.21 -1.38
CA PRO A 240 5.73 -10.52 0.04
C PRO A 240 5.84 -9.27 0.95
N VAL A 241 6.38 -8.16 0.42
CA VAL A 241 6.46 -6.88 1.11
C VAL A 241 5.06 -6.29 1.34
N ALA A 242 4.12 -6.51 0.42
CA ALA A 242 2.76 -6.00 0.54
C ALA A 242 2.03 -6.51 1.79
N VAL A 243 2.21 -7.80 2.11
CA VAL A 243 1.66 -8.40 3.34
C VAL A 243 2.16 -7.68 4.59
N ARG A 244 3.46 -7.36 4.64
CA ARG A 244 4.04 -6.63 5.79
C ARG A 244 3.43 -5.24 5.92
N GLN A 245 3.27 -4.52 4.81
CA GLN A 245 2.67 -3.19 4.81
C GLN A 245 1.21 -3.23 5.28
N LEU A 246 0.41 -4.21 4.86
CA LEU A 246 -0.95 -4.38 5.38
C LEU A 246 -0.98 -4.64 6.90
N LEU A 247 -0.02 -5.41 7.42
CA LEU A 247 0.10 -5.67 8.86
C LEU A 247 0.50 -4.41 9.65
N GLU A 248 1.38 -3.59 9.09
CA GLU A 248 1.75 -2.29 9.67
C GLU A 248 0.54 -1.34 9.69
N LEU A 249 -0.19 -1.25 8.58
CA LEU A 249 -1.42 -0.45 8.50
C LEU A 249 -2.51 -0.94 9.45
N ALA A 250 -2.68 -2.25 9.62
CA ALA A 250 -3.68 -2.82 10.52
C ALA A 250 -3.46 -2.44 12.00
N GLN A 251 -2.22 -2.14 12.39
CA GLN A 251 -1.92 -1.68 13.76
C GLN A 251 -2.48 -0.26 14.01
N LEU A 252 -2.59 0.56 12.96
CA LEU A 252 -3.09 1.93 13.04
C LEU A 252 -4.63 1.95 13.11
N PRO A 253 -5.24 2.50 14.19
CA PRO A 253 -6.70 2.49 14.35
C PRO A 253 -7.48 3.07 13.16
N LEU A 254 -7.00 4.18 12.59
CA LEU A 254 -7.63 4.87 11.46
C LEU A 254 -7.63 4.05 10.16
N TRP A 255 -6.76 3.04 10.06
CA TRP A 255 -6.57 2.24 8.86
C TRP A 255 -7.27 0.89 8.90
N ARG A 256 -7.71 0.41 10.08
CA ARG A 256 -8.30 -0.94 10.24
C ARG A 256 -9.51 -1.16 9.32
N LYS A 257 -10.38 -0.17 9.19
CA LYS A 257 -11.55 -0.22 8.31
C LYS A 257 -11.11 -0.37 6.84
N ALA A 258 -10.17 0.46 6.40
CA ALA A 258 -9.60 0.40 5.06
C ALA A 258 -8.88 -0.92 4.78
N VAL A 259 -8.07 -1.42 5.71
CA VAL A 259 -7.40 -2.72 5.61
C VAL A 259 -8.43 -3.83 5.43
N ARG A 260 -9.48 -3.85 6.26
CA ARG A 260 -10.55 -4.85 6.15
C ARG A 260 -11.24 -4.84 4.79
N HIS A 261 -11.47 -3.67 4.19
CA HIS A 261 -12.03 -3.58 2.84
C HIS A 261 -11.00 -3.96 1.76
N GLY A 262 -9.73 -3.58 1.94
CA GLY A 262 -8.65 -3.84 0.99
C GLY A 262 -8.28 -5.31 0.87
N VAL A 263 -8.32 -6.07 1.97
CA VAL A 263 -7.94 -7.50 1.97
C VAL A 263 -8.90 -8.40 1.20
N ASN A 264 -10.03 -7.87 0.71
CA ASN A 264 -10.89 -8.56 -0.26
C ASN A 264 -10.16 -8.81 -1.59
N GLU A 265 -9.19 -7.96 -1.92
CA GLU A 265 -8.37 -8.04 -3.13
C GLU A 265 -7.08 -8.84 -2.90
N LEU A 266 -6.90 -9.43 -1.72
CA LEU A 266 -5.69 -10.16 -1.36
C LEU A 266 -5.56 -11.47 -2.16
N HIS A 267 -4.40 -11.70 -2.76
CA HIS A 267 -4.10 -12.95 -3.46
C HIS A 267 -4.09 -14.16 -2.50
N ALA A 268 -4.56 -15.31 -2.99
CA ALA A 268 -4.57 -16.55 -2.21
C ALA A 268 -3.16 -17.00 -1.79
N GLU A 269 -2.15 -16.73 -2.61
CA GLU A 269 -0.74 -17.03 -2.34
C GLU A 269 -0.15 -16.23 -1.17
N SER A 270 -0.77 -15.11 -0.81
CA SER A 270 -0.35 -14.29 0.35
C SER A 270 -0.82 -14.88 1.69
N VAL A 271 -1.79 -15.81 1.68
CA VAL A 271 -2.37 -16.39 2.90
C VAL A 271 -1.35 -17.21 3.71
N PRO A 272 -0.53 -18.10 3.12
CA PRO A 272 0.56 -18.76 3.84
C PRO A 272 1.53 -17.79 4.53
N VAL A 273 1.84 -16.67 3.88
CA VAL A 273 2.72 -15.63 4.43
C VAL A 273 2.08 -14.97 5.65
N LEU A 274 0.78 -14.63 5.60
CA LEU A 274 0.03 -14.13 6.75
C LEU A 274 0.02 -15.12 7.92
N ILE A 275 -0.16 -16.42 7.64
CA ILE A 275 -0.14 -17.47 8.66
C ILE A 275 1.23 -17.56 9.33
N GLN A 276 2.31 -17.29 8.61
CA GLN A 276 3.65 -17.23 9.20
C GLN A 276 3.77 -16.10 10.24
N PHE A 277 3.13 -14.94 10.02
CA PHE A 277 3.15 -13.82 10.97
C PHE A 277 2.39 -14.08 12.27
N LEU A 278 1.41 -14.98 12.27
CA LEU A 278 0.76 -15.45 13.51
C LEU A 278 1.72 -16.17 14.46
N ARG A 279 2.90 -16.57 13.97
CA ARG A 279 4.00 -17.15 14.78
C ARG A 279 4.93 -16.09 15.38
N SER A 280 4.73 -14.82 15.07
CA SER A 280 5.58 -13.75 15.58
C SER A 280 5.59 -13.78 17.12
N ASN A 281 6.75 -13.52 17.69
CA ASN A 281 6.87 -13.27 19.13
C ASN A 281 6.33 -11.88 19.49
N ASP A 282 6.26 -10.99 18.50
CA ASP A 282 5.63 -9.68 18.63
C ASP A 282 4.11 -9.83 18.70
N ARG A 283 3.54 -9.33 19.80
CA ARG A 283 2.10 -9.39 20.06
C ARG A 283 1.32 -8.56 19.06
N GLU A 284 1.81 -7.38 18.68
CA GLU A 284 1.08 -6.46 17.79
C GLU A 284 1.03 -7.01 16.36
N ILE A 285 2.16 -7.54 15.85
CA ILE A 285 2.20 -8.21 14.55
C ILE A 285 1.27 -9.43 14.52
N LYS A 286 1.25 -10.21 15.61
CA LYS A 286 0.37 -11.37 15.72
C LYS A 286 -1.11 -10.96 15.72
N LEU A 287 -1.46 -9.91 16.46
CA LEU A 287 -2.82 -9.37 16.50
C LEU A 287 -3.24 -8.80 15.12
N ALA A 288 -2.36 -8.05 14.46
CA ALA A 288 -2.56 -7.57 13.10
C ALA A 288 -2.77 -8.70 12.09
N ALA A 289 -1.96 -9.75 12.17
CA ALA A 289 -2.11 -10.91 11.30
C ALA A 289 -3.44 -11.65 11.55
N ALA A 290 -3.84 -11.80 12.82
CA ALA A 290 -5.13 -12.38 13.17
C ALA A 290 -6.30 -11.55 12.62
N PHE A 291 -6.23 -10.23 12.74
CA PHE A 291 -7.22 -9.30 12.20
C PHE A 291 -7.32 -9.34 10.68
N VAL A 292 -6.19 -9.32 9.97
CA VAL A 292 -6.16 -9.41 8.51
C VAL A 292 -6.76 -10.75 8.05
N VAL A 293 -6.35 -11.87 8.65
CA VAL A 293 -6.88 -13.20 8.30
C VAL A 293 -8.38 -13.32 8.62
N ALA A 294 -8.85 -12.72 9.72
CA ALA A 294 -10.27 -12.64 10.05
C ALA A 294 -11.09 -11.87 9.00
N SER A 295 -10.45 -10.90 8.35
CA SER A 295 -11.09 -9.99 7.39
C SER A 295 -11.18 -10.54 5.97
N VAL A 296 -10.41 -11.58 5.61
CA VAL A 296 -10.43 -12.15 4.25
C VAL A 296 -11.77 -12.90 4.00
N PRO A 297 -12.56 -12.59 2.96
CA PRO A 297 -13.87 -13.22 2.76
C PRO A 297 -13.79 -14.66 2.20
N ASN A 298 -12.64 -15.07 1.69
CA ASN A 298 -12.49 -16.31 0.93
C ASN A 298 -12.67 -17.56 1.82
N ARG A 299 -13.69 -18.38 1.54
CA ARG A 299 -13.95 -19.66 2.21
C ARG A 299 -12.82 -20.68 2.02
N GLN A 300 -12.07 -20.58 0.92
CA GLN A 300 -10.90 -21.44 0.70
C GLN A 300 -9.84 -21.25 1.78
N VAL A 301 -9.77 -20.08 2.41
CA VAL A 301 -8.87 -19.83 3.55
C VAL A 301 -9.19 -20.77 4.71
N ASP A 302 -10.47 -21.01 5.01
CA ASP A 302 -10.87 -21.95 6.07
C ASP A 302 -10.39 -23.37 5.74
N ASN A 303 -10.49 -23.79 4.48
CA ASN A 303 -10.02 -25.10 4.03
C ASN A 303 -8.49 -25.22 4.10
N THR A 304 -7.75 -24.21 3.61
CA THR A 304 -6.29 -24.18 3.69
C THR A 304 -5.82 -24.19 5.15
N LEU A 305 -6.49 -23.45 6.04
CA LEU A 305 -6.19 -23.46 7.46
C LEU A 305 -6.48 -24.83 8.09
N ALA A 306 -7.60 -25.46 7.74
CA ALA A 306 -7.93 -26.81 8.19
C ALA A 306 -6.89 -27.84 7.70
N GLU A 307 -6.48 -27.77 6.43
CA GLU A 307 -5.43 -28.63 5.87
C GLU A 307 -4.11 -28.46 6.62
N LEU A 308 -3.70 -27.22 6.92
CA LEU A 308 -2.49 -26.97 7.70
C LEU A 308 -2.56 -27.62 9.09
N VAL A 309 -3.72 -27.53 9.75
CA VAL A 309 -3.96 -28.21 11.04
C VAL A 309 -3.80 -29.72 10.89
N LEU A 310 -4.47 -30.32 9.89
CA LEU A 310 -4.50 -31.77 9.67
C LEU A 310 -3.10 -32.32 9.31
N HIS A 311 -2.31 -31.60 8.51
CA HIS A 311 -0.94 -32.00 8.16
C HIS A 311 0.07 -31.79 9.30
N GLY A 312 -0.35 -31.22 10.44
CA GLY A 312 0.54 -30.95 11.56
C GLY A 312 1.43 -29.72 11.37
N TRP A 313 1.24 -28.95 10.29
CA TRP A 313 2.06 -27.80 9.95
C TRP A 313 1.41 -26.54 10.49
N HIS A 314 2.14 -25.79 11.33
CA HIS A 314 1.64 -24.51 11.87
C HIS A 314 0.27 -24.63 12.58
N GLN A 315 -0.02 -25.77 13.21
CA GLN A 315 -1.33 -26.06 13.82
C GLN A 315 -1.83 -24.92 14.73
N GLN A 316 -0.98 -24.44 15.63
CA GLN A 316 -1.37 -23.40 16.58
C GLN A 316 -1.73 -22.06 15.90
N PRO A 317 -0.89 -21.49 15.01
CA PRO A 317 -1.27 -20.35 14.15
C PRO A 317 -2.56 -20.57 13.35
N ALA A 318 -2.70 -21.75 12.73
CA ALA A 318 -3.87 -22.05 11.90
C ALA A 318 -5.16 -22.10 12.74
N TYR A 319 -5.10 -22.66 13.96
CA TYR A 319 -6.20 -22.58 14.91
C TYR A 319 -6.52 -21.16 15.36
N ILE A 320 -5.50 -20.33 15.63
CA ILE A 320 -5.70 -18.91 15.98
C ILE A 320 -6.43 -18.20 14.84
N ALA A 321 -6.03 -18.43 13.59
CA ALA A 321 -6.71 -17.90 12.42
C ALA A 321 -8.17 -18.37 12.28
N LEU A 322 -8.43 -19.68 12.44
CA LEU A 322 -9.79 -20.24 12.38
C LEU A 322 -10.70 -19.68 13.50
N LEU A 323 -10.15 -19.52 14.71
CA LEU A 323 -10.82 -18.87 15.83
C LEU A 323 -11.14 -17.40 15.52
N SER A 324 -10.18 -16.69 14.92
CA SER A 324 -10.31 -15.27 14.56
C SER A 324 -11.37 -15.03 13.49
N ARG A 325 -11.53 -15.96 12.53
CA ARG A 325 -12.47 -15.85 11.40
C ARG A 325 -13.93 -16.08 11.79
N ASN A 326 -14.19 -16.96 12.75
CA ASN A 326 -15.53 -17.28 13.27
C ASN A 326 -16.59 -17.60 12.18
N THR A 327 -16.18 -18.12 11.03
CA THR A 327 -17.11 -18.54 9.96
C THR A 327 -17.84 -19.83 10.38
N PRO A 328 -18.98 -20.17 9.76
CA PRO A 328 -19.64 -21.45 10.02
C PRO A 328 -18.71 -22.66 9.78
N ASN A 329 -17.88 -22.59 8.74
CA ASN A 329 -16.92 -23.64 8.40
C ASN A 329 -15.80 -23.74 9.45
N SER A 330 -15.25 -22.60 9.89
CA SER A 330 -14.22 -22.61 10.93
C SER A 330 -14.76 -23.14 12.26
N ARG A 331 -15.98 -22.75 12.64
CA ARG A 331 -16.67 -23.27 13.83
C ARG A 331 -16.92 -24.78 13.75
N ALA A 332 -17.41 -25.28 12.61
CA ALA A 332 -17.64 -26.70 12.40
C ALA A 332 -16.33 -27.51 12.50
N PHE A 333 -15.26 -27.01 11.87
CA PHE A 333 -13.94 -27.65 11.98
C PHE A 333 -13.41 -27.66 13.42
N ILE A 334 -13.48 -26.53 14.14
CA ILE A 334 -13.02 -26.43 15.53
C ILE A 334 -13.81 -27.37 16.44
N ALA A 335 -15.12 -27.48 16.26
CA ALA A 335 -15.95 -28.40 17.04
C ALA A 335 -15.53 -29.86 16.82
N ARG A 336 -15.27 -30.26 15.57
CA ARG A 336 -14.78 -31.61 15.24
C ARG A 336 -13.35 -31.85 15.74
N ALA A 337 -12.46 -30.87 15.61
CA ALA A 337 -11.09 -30.97 16.12
C ALA A 337 -11.04 -31.12 17.64
N ALA A 338 -12.01 -30.56 18.37
CA ALA A 338 -12.11 -30.69 19.82
C ALA A 338 -12.46 -32.12 20.27
N THR A 339 -13.15 -32.92 19.45
CA THR A 339 -13.48 -34.31 19.76
C THR A 339 -12.38 -35.30 19.36
N GLN A 340 -11.40 -34.86 18.56
CA GLN A 340 -10.30 -35.71 18.08
C GLN A 340 -9.10 -35.66 19.05
N PRO A 341 -8.68 -36.80 19.66
CA PRO A 341 -7.63 -36.82 20.68
C PRO A 341 -6.28 -36.28 20.19
N HIS A 342 -5.96 -36.47 18.92
CA HIS A 342 -4.68 -36.06 18.34
C HIS A 342 -4.60 -34.56 17.99
N LEU A 343 -5.75 -33.89 17.86
CA LEU A 343 -5.87 -32.47 17.54
C LEU A 343 -6.15 -31.59 18.78
N SER A 344 -6.78 -32.17 19.80
CA SER A 344 -7.18 -31.46 21.02
C SER A 344 -6.04 -30.72 21.74
N PRO A 345 -4.81 -31.27 21.91
CA PRO A 345 -3.74 -30.56 22.63
C PRO A 345 -3.27 -29.27 21.93
N SER A 346 -3.16 -29.29 20.59
CA SER A 346 -2.74 -28.11 19.83
C SER A 346 -3.85 -27.07 19.76
N LEU A 347 -5.11 -27.50 19.67
CA LEU A 347 -6.27 -26.62 19.82
C LEU A 347 -6.33 -25.95 21.21
N HIS A 348 -6.09 -26.71 22.28
CA HIS A 348 -6.05 -26.17 23.64
C HIS A 348 -4.96 -25.10 23.79
N SER A 349 -3.75 -25.39 23.33
CA SER A 349 -2.66 -24.40 23.29
C SER A 349 -3.03 -23.16 22.47
N ALA A 350 -3.67 -23.35 21.30
CA ALA A 350 -4.13 -22.24 20.47
C ALA A 350 -5.18 -21.38 21.18
N ARG A 351 -6.14 -21.98 21.91
CA ARG A 351 -7.13 -21.26 22.72
C ARG A 351 -6.49 -20.40 23.79
N VAL A 352 -5.49 -20.92 24.51
CA VAL A 352 -4.74 -20.13 25.52
C VAL A 352 -4.07 -18.91 24.89
N ASN A 353 -3.46 -19.06 23.71
CA ASN A 353 -2.82 -17.96 23.01
C ASN A 353 -3.82 -16.99 22.39
N PHE A 354 -4.94 -17.50 21.87
CA PHE A 354 -6.02 -16.69 21.32
C PHE A 354 -6.66 -15.84 22.41
N ALA A 355 -6.90 -16.37 23.61
CA ALA A 355 -7.44 -15.63 24.74
C ALA A 355 -6.63 -14.36 25.10
N ALA A 356 -5.31 -14.36 24.82
CA ALA A 356 -4.46 -13.20 25.03
C ALA A 356 -4.67 -12.05 24.03
N ILE A 357 -5.27 -12.34 22.87
CA ILE A 357 -5.54 -11.37 21.79
C ILE A 357 -7.04 -11.20 21.48
N GLU A 358 -7.90 -12.12 21.92
CA GLU A 358 -9.32 -12.21 21.58
C GLU A 358 -10.08 -10.91 21.84
N LYS A 359 -9.94 -10.34 23.04
CA LYS A 359 -10.64 -9.08 23.39
C LYS A 359 -10.23 -7.92 22.49
N SER A 360 -8.93 -7.80 22.20
CA SER A 360 -8.41 -6.75 21.31
C SER A 360 -8.85 -6.98 19.87
N LEU A 361 -8.83 -8.23 19.41
CA LEU A 361 -9.27 -8.60 18.07
C LEU A 361 -10.77 -8.32 17.88
N GLN A 362 -11.61 -8.75 18.84
CA GLN A 362 -13.05 -8.50 18.79
C GLN A 362 -13.32 -6.99 18.78
N PHE A 363 -12.61 -6.23 19.62
CA PHE A 363 -12.67 -4.78 19.60
C PHE A 363 -12.29 -4.19 18.23
N TRP A 364 -11.23 -4.68 17.58
CA TRP A 364 -10.85 -4.22 16.22
C TRP A 364 -11.91 -4.60 15.17
N ILE A 365 -12.49 -5.79 15.26
CA ILE A 365 -13.56 -6.23 14.35
C ILE A 365 -14.80 -5.36 14.54
N ASP A 366 -15.23 -5.14 15.78
CA ASP A 366 -16.41 -4.34 16.10
C ASP A 366 -16.25 -2.88 15.64
N GLN A 367 -15.09 -2.28 15.86
CA GLN A 367 -14.76 -0.94 15.37
C GLN A 367 -14.92 -0.81 13.84
N THR A 368 -14.61 -1.88 13.09
CA THR A 368 -14.64 -1.84 11.62
C THR A 368 -15.97 -2.25 11.02
N GLN A 369 -16.87 -2.88 11.78
CA GLN A 369 -18.23 -3.17 11.29
C GLN A 369 -19.09 -1.92 11.14
N GLY A 370 -18.61 -0.76 11.64
CA GLY A 370 -19.42 0.43 11.82
C GLY A 370 -20.45 0.19 12.92
N GLN A 371 -20.85 1.24 13.64
CA GLN A 371 -22.08 1.13 14.40
C GLN A 371 -23.19 0.79 13.40
N LYS A 372 -23.75 -0.41 13.46
CA LYS A 372 -25.01 -0.76 12.76
C LYS A 372 -26.21 0.07 13.25
N HIS A 373 -25.97 1.14 14.01
CA HIS A 373 -26.96 2.05 14.53
C HIS A 373 -27.15 3.21 13.57
N GLU A 374 -27.81 2.93 12.45
CA GLU A 374 -29.00 3.69 12.10
C GLU A 374 -30.03 2.62 11.73
N THR A 375 -30.83 2.24 12.72
CA THR A 375 -32.17 1.73 12.42
C THR A 375 -32.80 2.78 11.51
N PRO A 376 -33.41 2.41 10.38
CA PRO A 376 -34.11 3.38 9.56
C PRO A 376 -35.09 4.09 10.48
N GLU A 377 -34.84 5.37 10.75
CA GLU A 377 -35.79 6.22 11.44
C GLU A 377 -37.12 6.00 10.75
N THR A 378 -38.08 5.63 11.57
CA THR A 378 -39.42 5.26 11.18
C THR A 378 -39.93 6.38 10.30
N SER A 379 -40.11 6.06 9.02
CA SER A 379 -40.54 6.96 7.99
C SER A 379 -41.79 7.70 8.45
N HIS A 380 -41.64 8.95 8.87
CA HIS A 380 -42.77 9.86 8.91
C HIS A 380 -43.20 10.06 7.46
N SER A 381 -44.39 9.53 7.17
CA SER A 381 -45.12 9.72 5.93
C SER A 381 -45.22 11.20 5.57
N LEU A 382 -44.52 11.63 4.52
CA LEU A 382 -44.91 12.81 3.76
C LEU A 382 -44.88 12.49 2.27
N SER A 383 -45.98 12.90 1.64
CA SER A 383 -46.52 12.59 0.33
C SER A 383 -45.60 12.88 -0.88
N PRO A 384 -45.93 12.34 -2.08
CA PRO A 384 -45.07 12.40 -3.24
C PRO A 384 -45.30 13.71 -4.03
N GLU A 385 -44.25 14.50 -4.19
CA GLU A 385 -44.16 15.47 -5.29
C GLU A 385 -42.92 15.19 -6.13
N SER A 386 -43.18 15.17 -7.44
CA SER A 386 -42.31 14.69 -8.51
C SER A 386 -41.09 15.57 -8.73
N ILE A 387 -39.88 14.99 -8.66
CA ILE A 387 -38.69 15.56 -9.30
C ILE A 387 -37.94 14.45 -10.05
N GLY A 388 -37.81 14.63 -11.36
CA GLY A 388 -37.16 13.71 -12.28
C GLY A 388 -35.67 13.54 -11.94
N THR A 389 -35.29 12.31 -11.64
CA THR A 389 -33.89 11.93 -11.40
C THR A 389 -33.28 11.42 -12.70
N THR A 390 -32.34 12.18 -13.25
CA THR A 390 -31.48 11.76 -14.37
C THR A 390 -30.48 10.72 -13.85
N VAL A 391 -30.72 9.45 -14.17
CA VAL A 391 -29.81 8.34 -13.89
C VAL A 391 -28.63 8.41 -14.86
N VAL A 392 -27.46 8.84 -14.39
CA VAL A 392 -26.19 8.66 -15.11
C VAL A 392 -25.76 7.21 -14.94
N ARG A 393 -26.02 6.38 -15.96
CA ARG A 393 -25.48 5.02 -16.05
C ARG A 393 -23.98 5.08 -16.33
N PHE A 394 -23.19 4.56 -15.40
CA PHE A 394 -21.79 4.21 -15.62
C PHE A 394 -21.72 3.04 -16.62
N VAL A 395 -21.14 3.28 -17.79
CA VAL A 395 -20.80 2.24 -18.77
C VAL A 395 -19.33 1.86 -18.55
N PRO A 396 -19.00 0.60 -18.22
CA PRO A 396 -17.62 0.16 -18.17
C PRO A 396 -17.09 0.02 -19.61
N THR A 397 -16.16 0.89 -20.01
CA THR A 397 -15.43 0.74 -21.28
C THR A 397 -14.39 -0.36 -21.13
N GLY A 398 -14.77 -1.58 -21.50
CA GLY A 398 -13.83 -2.68 -21.77
C GLY A 398 -13.10 -2.42 -23.09
N ILE A 399 -11.89 -1.85 -23.02
CA ILE A 399 -10.98 -1.81 -24.16
C ILE A 399 -10.27 -3.15 -24.23
N SER A 400 -10.77 -4.03 -25.10
CA SER A 400 -10.13 -5.29 -25.45
C SER A 400 -9.03 -5.00 -26.48
N ALA A 401 -7.78 -4.97 -26.05
CA ALA A 401 -6.63 -4.89 -26.95
C ALA A 401 -6.43 -6.27 -27.64
N GLY A 402 -6.90 -6.37 -28.88
CA GLY A 402 -6.61 -7.51 -29.75
C GLY A 402 -5.14 -7.49 -30.18
N ILE A 403 -4.34 -8.43 -29.66
CA ILE A 403 -2.99 -8.72 -30.15
C ILE A 403 -3.14 -9.57 -31.40
N VAL A 404 -2.89 -8.98 -32.57
CA VAL A 404 -2.74 -9.70 -33.84
C VAL A 404 -1.32 -10.26 -33.89
N VAL A 405 -1.19 -11.59 -33.80
CA VAL A 405 0.07 -12.31 -34.03
C VAL A 405 0.16 -12.63 -35.54
N PRO A 406 1.20 -12.19 -36.27
CA PRO A 406 1.38 -12.57 -37.65
C PRO A 406 1.91 -14.01 -37.76
N SER A 407 1.14 -14.85 -38.45
CA SER A 407 1.53 -16.19 -38.87
C SER A 407 2.68 -16.13 -39.88
N ARG A 408 3.85 -16.64 -39.49
CA ARG A 408 4.97 -16.93 -40.39
C ARG A 408 4.64 -18.16 -41.24
N SER A 409 4.49 -17.97 -42.54
CA SER A 409 4.54 -19.03 -43.54
C SER A 409 5.98 -19.53 -43.67
N ALA A 410 6.18 -20.84 -43.49
CA ALA A 410 7.42 -21.52 -43.83
C ALA A 410 7.46 -21.78 -45.35
N SER A 411 8.63 -21.53 -45.94
CA SER A 411 9.06 -21.99 -47.26
C SER A 411 10.27 -22.89 -47.06
#